data_AF-A0A2E7H5I4-F1
#
_entry.id   AF-A0A2E7H5I4-F1
#
_cell.length_a   1.000
_cell.length_b   1.000
_cell.length_c   1.000
_cell.angle_alpha   90.00
_cell.angle_beta   90.00
_cell.angle_gamma   90.00
#
_symmetry.space_group_name_H-M   'P 1'
#
loop_
_entity.id
_entity.type
_entity.pdbx_description
1 polymer ?
#
loop_
_entity_poly.entity_id
_entity_poly.type
_entity_poly.pdbx_seq_one_letter_code
_entity_poly.pdbx_strand_id
1 'polypeptide(L)'
;GPKAEELGITEDDFLKLISEDSTTYKVRDVIYTSFYAENFTPEIREAKRLPRVAVDSLWFNPLTGERFMLETDIVESGGLTLSTVLVKDPTPFGREKVKKDTLRFGSLTESHTDGNWRN
;
A
#
# COMPACT_ATOMS: atom_id res chain seq x y z
N GLY A 1 17.19 4.91 25.93
CA GLY A 1 18.41 4.98 25.10
C GLY A 1 19.52 4.26 25.83
N PRO A 2 20.50 3.65 25.13
CA PRO A 2 21.56 2.89 25.77
C PRO A 2 22.35 3.82 26.68
N LYS A 3 22.49 3.44 27.95
CA LYS A 3 23.21 4.23 28.95
C LYS A 3 24.70 3.92 28.82
N ALA A 4 25.58 4.90 29.06
CA ALA A 4 27.04 4.74 29.00
C ALA A 4 27.56 3.50 29.76
N GLU A 5 26.84 3.07 30.81
CA GLU A 5 27.03 1.82 31.54
C GLU A 5 27.05 0.56 30.66
N GLU A 6 26.22 0.47 29.61
CA GLU A 6 26.14 -0.70 28.72
C GLU A 6 27.38 -0.88 27.85
N LEU A 7 28.12 0.21 27.61
CA LEU A 7 29.36 0.22 26.86
C LEU A 7 30.59 0.16 27.78
N GLY A 8 30.40 0.12 29.10
CA GLY A 8 31.49 0.09 30.08
C GLY A 8 32.36 1.35 30.07
N ILE A 9 31.85 2.46 29.54
CA ILE A 9 32.56 3.74 29.45
C ILE A 9 31.88 4.79 30.31
N THR A 10 32.64 5.82 30.66
CA THR A 10 32.10 6.95 31.41
C THR A 10 31.19 7.81 30.51
N GLU A 11 30.29 8.57 31.12
CA GLU A 11 29.39 9.49 30.39
C GLU A 11 30.18 10.56 29.62
N ASP A 12 31.29 11.05 30.19
CA ASP A 12 32.17 12.02 29.55
C ASP A 12 32.88 11.44 28.31
N ASP A 13 33.33 10.17 28.38
CA ASP A 13 33.94 9.49 27.24
C ASP A 13 32.92 9.18 26.14
N PHE A 14 31.68 8.87 26.51
CA PHE A 14 30.58 8.67 25.57
C PHE A 14 30.22 9.98 24.84
N LEU A 15 30.14 11.09 25.58
CA LEU A 15 29.92 12.42 24.99
C LEU A 15 31.08 12.83 24.07
N LYS A 16 32.31 12.44 24.42
CA LYS A 16 33.48 12.65 23.58
C LYS A 16 33.39 11.86 22.27
N LEU A 17 33.03 10.57 22.30
CA LEU A 17 32.81 9.75 21.10
C LEU A 17 31.71 10.32 20.18
N ILE A 18 30.63 10.84 20.76
CA ILE A 18 29.56 11.52 20.01
C ILE A 18 30.07 12.83 19.38
N SER A 19 30.88 13.58 20.12
CA SER A 19 31.44 14.87 19.68
C SER A 19 32.53 14.73 18.62
N GLU A 20 33.27 13.62 18.65
CA GLU A 20 34.34 13.29 17.70
C GLU A 20 33.82 12.57 16.45
N ASP A 21 32.49 12.37 16.35
CA ASP A 21 31.77 11.81 15.20
C ASP A 21 32.31 10.45 14.73
N SER A 22 32.81 9.64 15.66
CA SER A 22 33.52 8.38 15.39
C SER A 22 32.60 7.15 15.25
N THR A 23 31.27 7.33 15.24
CA THR A 23 30.30 6.29 14.87
C THR A 23 29.92 6.42 13.40
N THR A 24 30.07 5.34 12.62
CA THR A 24 30.06 5.36 11.14
C THR A 24 28.75 5.77 10.46
N TYR A 25 27.64 6.01 11.18
CA TYR A 25 26.41 6.56 10.60
C TYR A 25 25.63 7.43 11.61
N LYS A 26 25.23 8.64 11.21
CA LYS A 26 24.23 9.46 11.89
C LYS A 26 22.93 9.49 11.07
N VAL A 27 22.00 8.58 11.38
CA VAL A 27 20.60 8.66 10.92
C VAL A 27 19.87 9.62 11.85
N ARG A 28 19.46 10.80 11.35
CA ARG A 28 18.88 11.84 12.22
C ARG A 28 17.38 11.73 12.41
N ASP A 29 16.61 11.32 11.40
CA ASP A 29 15.15 11.18 11.52
C ASP A 29 14.64 10.06 10.61
N VAL A 30 13.84 9.14 11.17
CA VAL A 30 13.01 8.21 10.40
C VAL A 30 11.57 8.40 10.88
N ILE A 31 10.72 8.96 10.02
CA ILE A 31 9.30 9.14 10.32
C ILE A 31 8.54 7.96 9.74
N TYR A 32 7.98 7.14 10.61
CA TYR A 32 7.02 6.11 10.22
C TYR A 32 5.62 6.71 10.27
N THR A 33 4.95 6.73 9.12
CA THR A 33 3.54 7.12 9.06
C THR A 33 2.68 5.90 8.73
N SER A 34 1.44 5.94 9.15
CA SER A 34 0.46 4.93 8.80
C SER A 34 -0.41 5.45 7.67
N PHE A 35 -0.36 4.80 6.51
CA PHE A 35 -1.24 5.11 5.39
C PHE A 35 -2.72 5.06 5.82
N TYR A 36 -3.07 4.13 6.70
CA TYR A 36 -4.41 4.05 7.28
C TYR A 36 -4.75 5.30 8.09
N ALA A 37 -3.85 5.74 8.97
CA ALA A 37 -4.07 6.92 9.80
C ALA A 37 -4.27 8.19 8.96
N GLU A 38 -3.56 8.30 7.84
CA GLU A 38 -3.59 9.46 6.94
C GLU A 38 -4.74 9.46 5.91
N ASN A 39 -5.40 8.32 5.70
CA ASN A 39 -6.34 8.18 4.58
C ASN A 39 -7.66 7.47 4.91
N PHE A 40 -7.69 6.65 5.95
CA PHE A 40 -8.80 5.74 6.22
C PHE A 40 -9.47 5.91 7.59
N THR A 41 -8.87 6.66 8.53
CA THR A 41 -9.55 7.01 9.78
C THR A 41 -10.85 7.77 9.53
N PRO A 42 -11.91 7.54 10.32
CA PRO A 42 -13.19 8.22 10.14
C PRO A 42 -13.06 9.74 10.06
N GLU A 43 -12.22 10.33 10.91
CA GLU A 43 -12.01 11.77 11.04
C GLU A 43 -11.37 12.36 9.78
N ILE A 44 -10.35 11.68 9.23
CA ILE A 44 -9.68 12.14 8.01
C ILE A 44 -10.60 12.01 6.79
N ARG A 45 -11.37 10.93 6.69
CA ARG A 45 -12.31 10.76 5.59
C ARG A 45 -13.43 11.78 5.65
N GLU A 46 -13.97 12.06 6.84
CA GLU A 46 -14.97 13.11 7.05
C GLU A 46 -14.42 14.49 6.68
N ALA A 47 -13.21 14.83 7.13
CA ALA A 47 -12.53 16.08 6.77
C ALA A 47 -12.34 16.22 5.24
N LYS A 48 -12.04 15.10 4.55
CA LYS A 48 -11.92 15.03 3.09
C LYS A 48 -13.28 14.89 2.37
N ARG A 49 -14.41 14.86 3.09
CA ARG A 49 -15.77 14.61 2.56
C ARG A 49 -15.87 13.30 1.76
N LEU A 50 -15.12 12.28 2.18
CA LEU A 50 -15.12 10.96 1.58
C LEU A 50 -16.01 10.00 2.41
N PRO A 51 -16.73 9.07 1.77
CA PRO A 51 -17.53 8.08 2.47
C PRO A 51 -16.64 7.16 3.31
N ARG A 52 -17.14 6.68 4.45
CA ARG A 52 -16.44 5.68 5.26
C ARG A 52 -16.18 4.41 4.45
N VAL A 53 -15.04 3.78 4.68
CA VAL A 53 -14.63 2.56 4.00
C VAL A 53 -14.44 1.48 5.06
N ALA A 54 -15.15 0.36 4.91
CA ALA A 54 -14.85 -0.84 5.67
C ALA A 54 -13.65 -1.53 5.00
N VAL A 55 -12.46 -1.41 5.60
CA VAL A 55 -11.21 -1.94 5.04
C VAL A 55 -11.30 -3.44 4.79
N ASP A 56 -11.94 -4.17 5.71
CA ASP A 56 -12.16 -5.61 5.59
C ASP A 56 -13.07 -5.99 4.41
N SER A 57 -13.88 -5.04 3.93
CA SER A 57 -14.81 -5.24 2.82
C SER A 57 -14.22 -4.84 1.46
N LEU A 58 -13.00 -4.30 1.39
CA LEU A 58 -12.38 -3.85 0.14
C LEU A 58 -12.20 -4.96 -0.90
N TRP A 59 -12.07 -6.20 -0.44
CA TRP A 59 -11.93 -7.38 -1.28
C TRP A 59 -13.22 -7.85 -1.92
N PHE A 60 -14.36 -7.24 -1.57
CA PHE A 60 -15.68 -7.70 -1.94
C PHE A 60 -16.43 -6.65 -2.75
N ASN A 61 -17.20 -7.13 -3.73
CA ASN A 61 -18.14 -6.31 -4.46
C ASN A 61 -19.22 -5.80 -3.48
N PRO A 62 -19.45 -4.47 -3.40
CA PRO A 62 -20.38 -3.89 -2.42
C PRO A 62 -21.86 -4.24 -2.68
N LEU A 63 -22.21 -4.66 -3.90
CA LEU A 63 -23.59 -5.01 -4.26
C LEU A 63 -23.90 -6.49 -4.03
N THR A 64 -22.93 -7.38 -4.23
CA THR A 64 -23.14 -8.84 -4.17
C THR A 64 -22.48 -9.50 -2.98
N GLY A 65 -21.47 -8.86 -2.38
CA GLY A 65 -20.64 -9.47 -1.34
C GLY A 65 -19.68 -10.54 -1.87
N GLU A 66 -19.58 -10.73 -3.19
CA GLU A 66 -18.65 -11.67 -3.80
C GLU A 66 -17.24 -11.09 -3.85
N ARG A 67 -16.21 -11.93 -3.73
CA ARG A 67 -14.82 -11.47 -3.80
C ARG A 67 -14.44 -11.08 -5.22
N PHE A 68 -13.66 -10.00 -5.35
CA PHE A 68 -12.97 -9.72 -6.60
C PHE A 68 -11.95 -10.83 -6.88
N MET A 69 -11.80 -11.18 -8.16
CA MET A 69 -10.70 -12.03 -8.62
C MET A 69 -9.47 -11.15 -8.84
N LEU A 70 -8.34 -11.51 -8.23
CA LEU A 70 -7.07 -10.84 -8.44
C LEU A 70 -6.04 -11.82 -8.99
N GLU A 71 -5.36 -11.40 -10.06
CA GLU A 71 -4.29 -12.14 -10.70
C GLU A 71 -3.13 -11.18 -10.95
N THR A 72 -1.90 -11.68 -10.92
CA THR A 72 -0.68 -10.90 -11.18
C THR A 72 0.23 -11.68 -12.09
N ASP A 73 0.96 -10.99 -12.96
CA ASP A 73 1.96 -11.60 -13.83
C ASP A 73 3.11 -10.62 -14.09
N ILE A 74 4.05 -11.02 -14.95
CA ILE A 74 5.17 -10.21 -15.40
C ILE A 74 5.19 -10.23 -16.93
N VAL A 75 5.30 -9.05 -17.55
CA VAL A 75 5.40 -8.90 -19.00
C VAL A 75 6.69 -8.17 -19.37
N GLU A 76 7.24 -8.53 -20.52
CA GLU A 76 8.35 -7.81 -21.15
C GLU A 76 7.80 -6.77 -22.12
N SER A 77 8.15 -5.50 -21.92
CA SER A 77 7.72 -4.40 -22.79
C SER A 77 8.85 -3.40 -22.98
N GLY A 78 9.25 -3.16 -24.23
CA GLY A 78 10.35 -2.25 -24.55
C GLY A 78 11.71 -2.65 -23.96
N GLY A 79 11.93 -3.95 -23.69
CA GLY A 79 13.15 -4.47 -23.07
C GLY A 79 13.20 -4.29 -21.54
N LEU A 80 12.06 -3.97 -20.91
CA LEU A 80 11.91 -3.90 -19.46
C LEU A 80 10.93 -4.97 -18.99
N THR A 81 11.29 -5.61 -17.87
CA THR A 81 10.43 -6.51 -17.12
C THR A 81 9.49 -5.71 -16.23
N LEU A 82 8.18 -5.81 -16.46
CA LEU A 82 7.16 -5.04 -15.74
C LEU A 82 6.15 -5.98 -15.07
N SER A 83 5.84 -5.71 -13.80
CA SER A 83 4.76 -6.42 -13.11
C SER A 83 3.39 -5.92 -13.60
N THR A 84 2.46 -6.84 -13.75
CA THR A 84 1.09 -6.57 -14.17
C THR A 84 0.10 -7.12 -13.15
N VAL A 85 -1.10 -6.54 -13.16
CA VAL A 85 -2.17 -6.91 -12.25
C VAL A 85 -3.48 -6.90 -13.01
N LEU A 86 -4.34 -7.84 -12.69
CA LEU A 86 -5.70 -7.93 -13.19
C LEU A 86 -6.64 -8.09 -12.00
N VAL A 87 -7.62 -7.19 -11.90
CA VAL A 87 -8.72 -7.28 -10.95
C VAL A 87 -10.02 -7.39 -11.72
N LYS A 88 -10.84 -8.40 -11.42
CA LYS A 88 -12.13 -8.66 -12.07
C LYS A 88 -13.25 -8.79 -11.05
N ASP A 89 -14.40 -8.22 -11.38
CA ASP A 89 -15.66 -8.49 -10.67
C ASP A 89 -16.36 -9.70 -11.30
N PRO A 90 -16.55 -10.83 -10.56
CA PRO A 90 -17.20 -12.00 -11.11
C PRO A 90 -18.72 -11.85 -11.23
N THR A 91 -19.34 -10.90 -10.51
CA THR A 91 -20.79 -10.71 -10.46
C THR A 91 -21.20 -9.24 -10.63
N PRO A 92 -20.75 -8.58 -11.71
CA PRO A 92 -21.01 -7.16 -11.91
C PRO A 92 -22.51 -6.89 -11.96
N PHE A 93 -22.94 -5.88 -11.22
CA PHE A 93 -24.35 -5.47 -11.08
C PHE A 93 -25.30 -6.52 -10.47
N GLY A 94 -24.80 -7.62 -9.92
CA GLY A 94 -25.61 -8.65 -9.22
C GLY A 94 -26.59 -9.41 -10.11
N ARG A 95 -26.27 -9.61 -11.40
CA ARG A 95 -27.16 -10.27 -12.37
C ARG A 95 -26.45 -11.45 -13.06
N GLU A 96 -27.08 -12.63 -13.06
CA GLU A 96 -26.50 -13.88 -13.61
C GLU A 96 -26.13 -13.83 -15.11
N LYS A 97 -26.75 -12.94 -15.90
CA LYS A 97 -26.63 -12.93 -17.37
C LYS A 97 -25.72 -11.84 -17.94
N VAL A 98 -24.98 -11.13 -17.09
CA VAL A 98 -24.06 -10.10 -17.56
C VAL A 98 -22.81 -10.78 -18.13
N LYS A 99 -22.43 -10.43 -19.38
CA LYS A 99 -21.25 -11.01 -20.05
C LYS A 99 -20.01 -10.83 -19.18
N LYS A 100 -19.36 -11.93 -18.80
CA LYS A 100 -18.26 -12.10 -17.82
C LYS A 100 -16.96 -11.29 -18.05
N ASP A 101 -16.96 -10.30 -18.94
CA ASP A 101 -15.87 -9.32 -19.15
C ASP A 101 -16.24 -7.91 -18.66
N THR A 102 -17.26 -7.78 -17.80
CA THR A 102 -18.02 -6.53 -17.69
C THR A 102 -17.31 -5.43 -16.92
N LEU A 103 -16.56 -5.76 -15.88
CA LEU A 103 -15.85 -4.79 -15.05
C LEU A 103 -14.51 -5.37 -14.59
N ARG A 104 -13.43 -4.75 -15.06
CA ARG A 104 -12.04 -5.13 -14.79
C ARG A 104 -11.14 -3.90 -14.72
N PHE A 105 -10.02 -4.09 -14.03
CA PHE A 105 -8.91 -3.15 -13.95
C PHE A 105 -7.60 -3.89 -14.24
N GLY A 106 -6.76 -3.28 -15.07
CA GLY A 106 -5.49 -3.81 -15.49
C GLY A 106 -5.59 -4.96 -16.51
N SER A 107 -4.46 -5.61 -16.74
CA SER A 107 -4.25 -6.66 -17.73
C SER A 107 -3.11 -7.57 -17.27
N LEU A 108 -3.09 -8.82 -17.73
CA LEU A 108 -1.94 -9.72 -17.53
C LEU A 108 -1.00 -9.75 -18.73
N THR A 109 -1.41 -9.20 -19.87
CA THR A 109 -0.65 -9.25 -21.13
C THR A 109 -0.09 -7.90 -21.54
N GLU A 110 -0.62 -6.82 -20.97
CA GLU A 110 -0.20 -5.45 -21.25
C GLU A 110 0.11 -4.73 -19.94
N SER A 111 1.18 -3.94 -19.91
CA SER A 111 1.59 -3.20 -18.71
C SER A 111 0.82 -1.88 -18.57
N HIS A 112 -0.49 -1.98 -18.36
CA HIS A 112 -1.33 -0.83 -18.06
C HIS A 112 -2.29 -1.13 -16.90
N THR A 113 -2.78 -0.07 -16.26
CA THR A 113 -3.75 -0.13 -15.17
C THR A 113 -5.14 0.37 -15.60
N ASP A 114 -5.37 0.56 -16.89
CA ASP A 114 -6.68 0.95 -17.40
C ASP A 114 -7.76 -0.09 -17.05
N GLY A 115 -8.98 0.40 -16.85
CA GLY A 115 -10.14 -0.42 -16.56
C GLY A 115 -11.37 0.08 -17.30
N ASN A 116 -12.40 -0.76 -17.34
CA ASN A 116 -13.71 -0.42 -17.92
C ASN A 116 -14.75 -0.03 -16.85
N TRP A 117 -14.33 0.23 -15.61
CA TRP A 117 -15.13 0.94 -14.62
C TRP A 117 -15.37 2.38 -15.07
N ARG A 118 -16.48 2.62 -15.76
CA ARG A 118 -16.99 3.96 -16.04
C ARG A 118 -18.24 4.19 -15.20
N ASN A 119 -18.26 5.32 -14.49
CA ASN A 119 -19.40 5.81 -13.71
C ASN A 119 -20.51 6.31 -14.65
#